data_AF-A0A9E1E3J9-F1
#
_entry.id   AF-A0A9E1E3J9-F1
#
_cell.length_a   1.000
_cell.length_b   1.000
_cell.length_c   1.000
_cell.angle_alpha   90.00
_cell.angle_beta   90.00
_cell.angle_gamma   90.00
#
_symmetry.space_group_name_H-M   'P 1'
#
loop_
_entity.id
_entity.type
_entity.pdbx_description
1 polymer ?
#
loop_
_entity_poly.entity_id
_entity_poly.type
_entity_poly.pdbx_seq_one_letter_code
_entity_poly.pdbx_strand_id
1 'polypeptide(L)'
;MEEYKRLFDVYLRMAVRLYDPQRPYDNLEVCCRQCIRLREQLLGMCQLLEATGDMTMEEAEKESKRIISEFSTIRLFHAYIGEGECYVYTEFAPVRDTE
;
A
#
# COMPACT_ATOMS: atom_id res chain seq x y z
N MET A 1 -14.48 -7.91 14.82
CA MET A 1 -14.52 -7.14 13.54
C MET A 1 -14.31 -5.64 13.70
N GLU A 2 -14.78 -5.00 14.76
CA GLU A 2 -14.62 -3.55 14.95
C GLU A 2 -13.15 -3.14 15.19
N GLU A 3 -12.40 -3.94 15.94
CA GLU A 3 -10.96 -3.76 16.18
C GLU A 3 -10.16 -3.81 14.88
N TYR A 4 -10.47 -4.76 13.99
CA TYR A 4 -9.84 -4.88 12.68
C TYR A 4 -10.08 -3.61 11.84
N LYS A 5 -11.32 -3.12 11.77
CA LYS A 5 -11.65 -1.88 11.04
C LYS A 5 -10.88 -0.68 11.60
N ARG A 6 -10.81 -0.55 12.93
CA ARG A 6 -10.03 0.50 13.58
C ARG A 6 -8.55 0.40 13.23
N LEU A 7 -7.99 -0.80 13.21
CA LEU A 7 -6.59 -1.03 12.85
C LEU A 7 -6.31 -0.64 11.40
N PHE A 8 -7.19 -1.06 10.47
CA PHE A 8 -7.12 -0.67 9.06
C PHE A 8 -7.03 0.86 8.91
N ASP A 9 -7.94 1.59 9.56
CA ASP A 9 -7.98 3.06 9.47
C ASP A 9 -6.76 3.73 10.11
N VAL A 10 -6.24 3.18 11.21
CA VAL A 10 -4.99 3.66 11.82
C VAL A 10 -3.83 3.46 10.87
N TYR A 11 -3.69 2.28 10.28
CA TYR A 11 -2.60 1.95 9.37
C TYR A 11 -2.64 2.81 8.11
N LEU A 12 -3.81 3.02 7.53
CA LEU A 12 -3.95 3.87 6.35
C LEU A 12 -3.57 5.33 6.65
N ARG A 13 -4.02 5.86 7.80
CA ARG A 13 -3.62 7.21 8.25
C ARG A 13 -2.12 7.32 8.50
N MET A 14 -1.49 6.29 9.05
CA MET A 14 -0.05 6.27 9.26
C MET A 14 0.70 6.29 7.92
N ALA A 15 0.30 5.47 6.96
CA ALA A 15 0.92 5.43 5.63
C ALA A 15 0.85 6.78 4.91
N VAL A 16 -0.32 7.44 4.96
CA VAL A 16 -0.54 8.76 4.33
C VAL A 16 0.25 9.86 5.04
N ARG A 17 0.26 9.89 6.38
CA ARG A 17 0.92 10.95 7.15
C ARG A 17 2.44 10.90 7.11
N LEU A 18 3.02 9.73 6.83
CA LEU A 18 4.46 9.58 6.75
C LEU A 18 5.02 10.32 5.53
N TYR A 19 4.26 10.39 4.44
CA TYR A 19 4.70 11.04 3.20
C TYR A 19 4.57 12.56 3.28
N ASP A 20 5.67 13.26 3.02
CA ASP A 20 5.69 14.72 2.89
C ASP A 20 5.65 15.10 1.41
N PRO A 21 4.52 15.61 0.88
CA PRO A 21 4.41 16.03 -0.51
C PRO A 21 5.26 17.26 -0.85
N GLN A 22 5.73 18.04 0.15
CA GLN A 22 6.63 19.17 -0.09
C GLN A 22 8.08 18.72 -0.28
N ARG A 23 8.42 17.52 0.20
CA ARG A 23 9.74 16.90 0.09
C ARG A 23 9.60 15.43 -0.29
N PRO A 24 9.04 15.14 -1.47
CA PRO A 24 8.54 13.81 -1.82
C PRO A 24 9.64 12.75 -1.86
N TYR A 25 10.91 13.14 -2.00
CA TYR A 25 12.06 12.24 -2.09
C TYR A 25 12.80 12.02 -0.76
N ASP A 26 12.62 12.89 0.25
CA ASP A 26 13.41 12.85 1.49
C ASP A 26 13.18 11.54 2.27
N ASN A 27 11.98 10.97 2.19
CA ASN A 27 11.60 9.77 2.91
C ASN A 27 10.82 8.74 2.07
N LEU A 28 10.86 8.86 0.74
CA LEU A 28 10.02 8.07 -0.17
C LEU A 28 10.19 6.57 0.00
N GLU A 29 11.44 6.11 0.09
CA GLU A 29 11.75 4.69 0.27
C GLU A 29 11.16 4.17 1.59
N VAL A 30 11.29 4.97 2.67
CA VAL A 30 10.73 4.63 3.99
C VAL A 30 9.21 4.56 3.91
N CYS A 31 8.57 5.50 3.22
CA CYS A 31 7.12 5.51 2.96
C CYS A 31 6.67 4.24 2.22
N CYS A 32 7.34 3.89 1.11
CA CYS A 32 7.03 2.70 0.33
C CYS A 32 7.18 1.42 1.16
N ARG A 33 8.32 1.23 1.83
CA ARG A 33 8.58 0.04 2.66
C ARG A 33 7.59 -0.08 3.81
N GLN A 34 7.27 1.03 4.47
CA GLN A 34 6.30 1.02 5.56
C GLN A 34 4.89 0.69 5.07
N CYS A 35 4.48 1.25 3.94
CA CYS A 35 3.19 0.94 3.32
C CYS A 35 3.08 -0.55 2.94
N ILE A 36 4.12 -1.12 2.32
CA ILE A 36 4.19 -2.56 2.01
C ILE A 36 4.09 -3.41 3.27
N ARG A 37 4.81 -3.04 4.34
CA ARG A 37 4.77 -3.75 5.62
C ARG A 37 3.37 -3.72 6.25
N LEU A 38 2.71 -2.56 6.27
CA LEU A 38 1.35 -2.42 6.83
C LEU A 38 0.34 -3.24 6.02
N ARG A 39 0.48 -3.25 4.69
CA ARG A 39 -0.30 -4.07 3.77
C ARG A 39 -0.15 -5.56 4.11
N GLU A 40 1.07 -6.05 4.24
CA GLU A 40 1.36 -7.46 4.56
C GLU A 40 0.79 -7.87 5.93
N GLN A 41 0.88 -6.99 6.94
CA GLN A 41 0.29 -7.23 8.25
C GLN A 41 -1.24 -7.39 8.16
N LEU A 42 -1.92 -6.52 7.42
CA LEU A 42 -3.38 -6.60 7.24
C LEU A 42 -3.79 -7.85 6.46
N LEU A 43 -3.05 -8.21 5.40
CA LEU A 43 -3.30 -9.44 4.64
C LEU A 43 -3.13 -10.68 5.52
N GLY A 44 -2.07 -10.74 6.34
CA GLY A 44 -1.88 -11.82 7.31
C GLY A 44 -3.00 -11.89 8.35
N MET A 45 -3.54 -10.74 8.79
CA MET A 45 -4.70 -10.72 9.68
C MET A 45 -5.98 -11.21 9.00
N CYS A 46 -6.23 -10.86 7.73
CA CYS A 46 -7.36 -11.41 6.97
C CYS A 46 -7.28 -12.94 6.88
N GLN A 47 -6.09 -13.49 6.58
CA GLN A 47 -5.87 -14.93 6.53
C GLN A 47 -6.12 -15.61 7.89
N LEU A 48 -5.70 -14.97 8.99
CA LEU A 48 -5.96 -15.47 10.33
C LEU A 48 -7.44 -15.46 10.69
N LEU A 49 -8.16 -14.37 10.39
CA LEU A 49 -9.60 -14.24 10.64
C LEU A 49 -10.41 -15.24 9.80
N GLU A 50 -9.97 -15.52 8.58
CA GLU A 50 -10.54 -16.59 7.75
C GLU A 50 -10.34 -17.96 8.43
N ALA A 51 -9.10 -18.26 8.85
CA ALA A 51 -8.76 -19.53 9.46
C ALA A 51 -9.47 -19.78 10.81
N THR A 52 -9.76 -18.73 11.57
CA THR A 52 -10.52 -18.84 12.84
C THR A 52 -12.03 -18.88 12.64
N GLY A 53 -12.52 -18.67 11.41
CA GLY A 53 -13.95 -18.60 11.09
C GLY A 53 -14.62 -17.27 11.49
N ASP A 54 -13.84 -16.27 11.88
CA ASP A 54 -14.33 -14.90 12.14
C ASP A 54 -14.64 -14.12 10.84
N MET A 55 -14.16 -14.63 9.71
CA MET A 55 -14.38 -14.10 8.37
C MET A 55 -14.58 -15.28 7.40
N THR A 56 -15.51 -15.14 6.46
CA THR A 56 -15.65 -16.12 5.37
C THR A 56 -14.55 -15.92 4.33
N MET A 57 -14.27 -16.96 3.52
CA MET A 57 -13.33 -16.86 2.39
C MET A 57 -13.68 -15.71 1.44
N GLU A 58 -14.97 -15.49 1.14
CA GLU A 58 -15.42 -14.40 0.27
C GLU A 58 -15.14 -13.02 0.90
N GLU A 59 -15.40 -12.85 2.20
CA GLU A 59 -15.08 -11.62 2.92
C GLU A 59 -13.56 -11.38 2.97
N ALA A 60 -12.76 -12.42 3.19
CA ALA A 60 -11.30 -12.33 3.20
C ALA A 60 -10.73 -11.95 1.83
N GLU A 61 -11.29 -12.48 0.74
CA GLU A 61 -10.89 -12.12 -0.62
C GLU A 61 -11.25 -10.66 -0.92
N LYS A 62 -12.47 -10.23 -0.58
CA LYS A 62 -12.92 -8.85 -0.78
C LYS A 62 -12.06 -7.87 0.02
N GLU A 63 -11.74 -8.21 1.26
CA GLU A 63 -10.94 -7.36 2.13
C GLU A 63 -9.48 -7.33 1.67
N SER A 64 -8.93 -8.44 1.18
CA SER A 64 -7.58 -8.49 0.58
C SER A 64 -7.46 -7.56 -0.63
N LYS A 65 -8.47 -7.55 -1.53
CA LYS A 65 -8.52 -6.62 -2.67
C LYS A 65 -8.55 -5.17 -2.21
N ARG A 66 -9.33 -4.87 -1.16
CA ARG A 66 -9.39 -3.54 -0.56
C ARG A 66 -8.04 -3.12 0.03
N ILE A 67 -7.38 -3.99 0.79
CA ILE A 67 -6.05 -3.75 1.36
C ILE A 67 -5.03 -3.43 0.27
N ILE A 68 -4.98 -4.23 -0.81
CA ILE A 68 -4.06 -4.00 -1.93
C ILE A 68 -4.31 -2.66 -2.60
N SER A 69 -5.58 -2.29 -2.79
CA SER A 69 -5.97 -1.02 -3.41
C SER A 69 -5.61 0.20 -2.54
N GLU A 70 -5.93 0.14 -1.25
CA GLU A 70 -5.74 1.27 -0.32
C GLU A 70 -4.28 1.46 0.08
N PHE A 71 -3.50 0.38 0.19
CA PHE A 71 -2.07 0.39 0.50
C PHE A 71 -1.22 0.23 -0.78
N SER A 72 -1.59 0.94 -1.84
CA SER A 72 -0.84 0.99 -3.09
C SER A 72 0.22 2.10 -3.03
N THR A 73 1.50 1.74 -3.04
CA THR A 73 2.61 2.71 -3.06
C THR A 73 2.58 3.58 -4.31
N ILE A 74 2.07 3.05 -5.43
CA ILE A 74 1.89 3.80 -6.68
C ILE A 74 0.80 4.86 -6.50
N ARG A 75 -0.34 4.49 -5.90
CA ARG A 75 -1.45 5.42 -5.66
C ARG A 75 -1.10 6.48 -4.62
N LEU A 76 -0.40 6.08 -3.56
CA LEU A 76 -0.11 6.96 -2.42
C LEU A 76 1.11 7.85 -2.65
N PHE A 77 2.14 7.35 -3.33
CA PHE A 77 3.46 8.00 -3.41
C PHE A 77 4.03 8.08 -4.82
N HIS A 78 3.32 7.58 -5.84
CA HIS A 78 3.80 7.50 -7.23
C HIS A 78 5.15 6.77 -7.35
N ALA A 79 5.36 5.76 -6.50
CA ALA A 79 6.62 5.03 -6.40
C ALA A 79 6.41 3.53 -6.12
N TYR A 80 7.43 2.73 -6.40
CA TYR A 80 7.45 1.29 -6.14
C TYR A 80 8.85 0.83 -5.69
N ILE A 81 8.89 -0.30 -4.99
CA ILE A 81 10.16 -0.98 -4.64
C ILE A 81 10.38 -2.12 -5.64
N GLY A 82 11.50 -2.11 -6.35
CA GLY A 82 11.95 -3.16 -7.27
C GLY A 82 13.40 -3.50 -6.97
N GLU A 83 13.77 -4.79 -6.97
CA GLU A 83 15.16 -5.23 -6.71
C GLU A 83 15.82 -4.67 -5.44
N GLY A 84 15.00 -4.27 -4.46
CA GLY A 84 15.47 -3.66 -3.21
C GLY A 84 15.64 -2.13 -3.28
N GLU A 85 15.44 -1.50 -4.43
CA GLU A 85 15.54 -0.05 -4.66
C GLU A 85 14.16 0.61 -4.82
N CYS A 86 14.09 1.92 -4.56
CA CYS A 86 12.87 2.70 -4.73
C CYS A 86 12.90 3.46 -6.06
N TYR A 87 11.90 3.20 -6.91
CA TYR A 87 11.71 3.85 -8.20
C TYR A 87 10.48 4.76 -8.16
N VAL A 88 10.56 5.89 -8.85
CA VAL A 88 9.47 6.86 -8.96
C VAL A 88 8.94 6.83 -10.39
N TYR A 89 7.62 6.83 -10.54
CA TYR A 89 7.02 7.05 -11.84
C TYR A 89 7.24 8.51 -12.23
N THR A 90 7.83 8.76 -13.39
CA THR A 90 7.91 10.10 -13.96
C THR A 90 7.12 10.08 -15.26
N GLU A 91 6.07 10.89 -15.38
CA GLU A 91 5.41 11.09 -16.68
C GLU A 91 6.38 11.82 -17.62
N PHE A 92 7.25 11.14 -18.37
CA PHE A 92 7.83 11.64 -19.62
C PHE A 92 8.42 10.52 -20.47
N ALA A 93 7.72 10.17 -21.55
CA ALA A 93 8.36 9.86 -22.82
C ALA A 93 7.71 10.78 -23.87
N PRO A 94 8.35 11.88 -24.29
CA PRO A 94 8.01 12.44 -25.60
C PRO A 94 8.29 11.32 -26.61
N VAL A 95 7.25 10.91 -27.33
CA VAL A 95 7.41 10.13 -28.56
C VAL A 95 8.34 10.96 -29.43
N ARG A 96 9.58 10.47 -29.64
CA ARG A 96 10.42 11.05 -30.68
C ARG A 96 9.67 10.81 -31.98
N ASP A 97 9.24 11.88 -32.62
CA ASP A 97 8.82 11.85 -34.02
C ASP A 97 9.93 11.13 -34.78
N THR A 98 9.63 9.92 -35.26
CA THR A 98 10.47 9.23 -36.21
C THR A 98 10.33 9.97 -37.53
N GLU A 99 11.41 10.66 -37.92
CA GLU A 99 11.62 11.17 -39.29
C GLU A 99 11.51 10.05 -40.34
#